data_AF-A0AAJ6ACN3-F1
#
_entry.id   AF-A0AAJ6ACN3-F1
#
_cell.length_a   1.000
_cell.length_b   1.000
_cell.length_c   1.000
_cell.angle_alpha   90.00
_cell.angle_beta   90.00
_cell.angle_gamma   90.00
#
_symmetry.space_group_name_H-M   'P 1'
#
loop_
_entity.id
_entity.type
_entity.pdbx_description
1 polymer ?
#
loop_
_entity_poly.entity_id
_entity_poly.type
_entity_poly.pdbx_seq_one_letter_code
_entity_poly.pdbx_strand_id
1 'polypeptide(L)'
;MITEQEKQEILNGAYGITRNGFKCKYIGTNTLQRYVFAFFNDKDEILHVIDMLGKFNRFKHAEEGEFDVVGLWKDKPEPFDLKRALNGKPLIDLHNNEKCWLYKSHKNGNLIIEYENTDSHLENIEPLEYLHNDLDLSKCFSMWKDPQLKSNTITLTLPCPLREPRDEMWFLTFDDYMKSAYGKNIPLDNFKRKHYFGSEADAQAWIDALKNSRR
;
A
#
# COMPACT_ATOMS: atom_id res chain seq x y z
N MET A 1 -9.88 0.35 -2.03
CA MET A 1 -10.08 1.81 -1.81
C MET A 1 -8.72 2.50 -1.86
N ILE A 2 -8.62 3.64 -2.55
CA ILE A 2 -7.39 4.44 -2.61
C ILE A 2 -7.09 5.12 -1.26
N THR A 3 -5.83 5.13 -0.84
CA THR A 3 -5.39 5.81 0.38
C THR A 3 -5.30 7.34 0.17
N GLU A 4 -5.37 8.12 1.25
CA GLU A 4 -5.21 9.58 1.14
C GLU A 4 -3.80 9.97 0.66
N GLN A 5 -2.77 9.18 0.96
CA GLN A 5 -1.42 9.39 0.40
C GLN A 5 -1.41 9.24 -1.12
N GLU A 6 -1.93 8.13 -1.65
CA GLU A 6 -1.99 7.88 -3.09
C GLU A 6 -2.85 8.93 -3.80
N LYS A 7 -3.95 9.35 -3.18
CA LYS A 7 -4.77 10.44 -3.67
C LYS A 7 -3.97 11.73 -3.83
N GLN A 8 -3.16 12.12 -2.83
CA GLN A 8 -2.29 13.28 -2.94
C GLN A 8 -1.22 13.10 -4.03
N GLU A 9 -0.62 11.91 -4.16
CA GLU A 9 0.33 11.63 -5.24
C GLU A 9 -0.31 11.84 -6.63
N ILE A 10 -1.56 11.38 -6.82
CA ILE A 10 -2.32 11.56 -8.05
C ILE A 10 -2.65 13.04 -8.30
N LEU A 11 -3.09 13.78 -7.27
CA LEU A 11 -3.35 15.22 -7.38
C LEU A 11 -2.07 16.00 -7.74
N ASN A 12 -0.92 15.52 -7.29
CA ASN A 12 0.41 16.06 -7.63
C ASN A 12 0.92 15.61 -9.01
N GLY A 13 0.10 14.92 -9.81
CA GLY A 13 0.37 14.59 -11.20
C GLY A 13 0.81 13.16 -11.45
N ALA A 14 0.81 12.28 -10.43
CA ALA A 14 0.99 10.85 -10.65
C ALA A 14 -0.17 10.26 -11.46
N TYR A 15 0.12 9.21 -12.22
CA TYR A 15 -0.92 8.44 -12.90
C TYR A 15 -1.60 7.50 -11.89
N GLY A 16 -2.92 7.37 -12.00
CA GLY A 16 -3.75 6.42 -11.27
C GLY A 16 -4.15 5.23 -12.12
N ILE A 17 -4.69 4.20 -11.46
CA ILE A 17 -5.32 3.05 -12.10
C ILE A 17 -6.79 2.98 -11.67
N THR A 18 -7.68 2.71 -12.62
CA THR A 18 -9.09 2.48 -12.36
C THR A 18 -9.35 1.03 -11.93
N ARG A 19 -10.54 0.77 -11.38
CA ARG A 19 -10.97 -0.58 -11.02
C ARG A 19 -10.92 -1.57 -12.19
N ASN A 20 -11.28 -1.14 -13.41
CA ASN A 20 -11.16 -1.96 -14.62
C ASN A 20 -9.78 -1.89 -15.31
N GLY A 21 -8.76 -1.33 -14.65
CA GLY A 21 -7.37 -1.40 -15.11
C GLY A 21 -6.93 -0.32 -16.11
N PHE A 22 -7.74 0.70 -16.37
CA PHE A 22 -7.32 1.83 -17.21
C PHE A 22 -6.34 2.75 -16.46
N LYS A 23 -5.33 3.19 -17.20
CA LYS A 23 -4.45 4.29 -16.78
C LYS A 23 -5.24 5.59 -16.80
N CYS A 24 -5.13 6.38 -15.75
CA CYS A 24 -5.74 7.71 -15.71
C CYS A 24 -4.80 8.77 -15.14
N LYS A 25 -5.08 10.05 -15.42
CA LYS A 25 -4.33 11.19 -14.90
C LYS A 25 -5.29 12.28 -14.47
N TYR A 26 -5.05 12.84 -13.30
CA TYR A 26 -5.73 14.04 -12.84
C TYR A 26 -5.28 15.25 -13.68
N ILE A 27 -6.24 16.03 -14.18
CA ILE A 27 -5.97 17.18 -15.07
C ILE A 27 -6.51 18.52 -14.54
N GLY A 28 -7.16 18.53 -13.37
CA GLY A 28 -7.66 19.75 -12.74
C GLY A 28 -9.06 19.59 -12.14
N THR A 29 -9.60 20.68 -11.60
CA THR A 29 -10.99 20.73 -11.12
C THR A 29 -11.86 21.53 -12.08
N ASN A 30 -13.13 21.13 -12.23
CA ASN A 30 -14.11 21.88 -13.01
C ASN A 30 -14.83 22.94 -12.16
N THR A 31 -15.71 23.73 -12.79
CA THR A 31 -16.49 24.80 -12.13
C THR A 31 -17.41 24.32 -11.03
N LEU A 32 -17.72 23.02 -10.97
CA LEU A 32 -18.52 22.37 -9.94
C LEU A 32 -17.65 21.76 -8.82
N GLN A 33 -16.35 22.10 -8.78
CA GLN A 33 -15.36 21.58 -7.84
C GLN A 33 -15.21 20.05 -7.88
N ARG A 34 -15.49 19.43 -9.04
CA ARG A 34 -15.23 18.00 -9.26
C ARG A 34 -13.83 17.80 -9.83
N TYR A 35 -13.20 16.69 -9.48
CA TYR A 35 -11.90 16.32 -10.02
C TYR A 35 -12.07 15.78 -11.44
N VAL A 36 -11.27 16.25 -12.38
CA VAL A 36 -11.34 15.83 -13.79
C VAL A 36 -10.16 14.90 -14.07
N PHE A 37 -10.46 13.75 -14.68
CA PHE A 37 -9.47 12.74 -15.04
C PHE A 37 -9.49 12.44 -16.54
N ALA A 38 -8.31 12.36 -17.15
CA ALA A 38 -8.13 11.78 -18.48
C ALA A 38 -7.75 10.30 -18.36
N PHE A 39 -8.35 9.44 -19.18
CA PHE A 39 -8.14 7.99 -19.20
C PHE A 39 -7.46 7.61 -20.50
N PHE A 40 -6.54 6.65 -20.44
CA PHE A 40 -5.66 6.31 -21.55
C PHE A 40 -5.81 4.83 -21.94
N ASN A 41 -5.66 4.54 -23.23
CA ASN A 41 -5.52 3.17 -23.73
C ASN A 41 -4.07 2.66 -23.59
N ASP A 42 -3.82 1.43 -24.02
CA ASP A 42 -2.48 0.81 -23.99
C ASP A 42 -1.43 1.52 -24.87
N LYS A 43 -1.85 2.42 -25.75
CA LYS A 43 -0.97 3.25 -26.60
C LYS A 43 -0.76 4.66 -26.02
N ASP A 44 -1.18 4.91 -24.79
CA ASP A 44 -1.17 6.22 -24.13
C ASP A 44 -1.99 7.30 -24.86
N GLU A 45 -2.99 6.91 -25.66
CA GLU A 45 -3.94 7.82 -26.29
C GLU A 45 -5.14 8.06 -25.34
N ILE A 46 -5.65 9.29 -25.31
CA ILE A 46 -6.80 9.64 -24.46
C ILE A 46 -8.07 8.95 -25.01
N LEU A 47 -8.67 8.09 -24.19
CA LEU A 47 -9.96 7.45 -24.45
C LEU A 47 -11.12 8.34 -24.00
N HIS A 48 -11.06 8.80 -22.74
CA HIS A 48 -12.15 9.50 -22.08
C HIS A 48 -11.61 10.60 -21.17
N VAL A 49 -12.45 11.60 -20.91
CA VAL A 49 -12.26 12.58 -19.84
C VAL A 49 -13.52 12.58 -18.99
N ILE A 50 -13.38 12.28 -17.69
CA ILE A 50 -14.51 12.05 -16.79
C ILE A 50 -14.36 12.90 -15.52
N ASP A 51 -15.48 13.49 -15.11
CA ASP A 51 -15.61 14.17 -13.82
C ASP A 51 -15.86 13.16 -12.68
N MET A 52 -15.13 13.33 -11.59
CA MET A 52 -15.18 12.46 -10.41
C MET A 52 -15.39 13.26 -9.13
N LEU A 53 -16.00 12.62 -8.15
CA LEU A 53 -16.32 13.20 -6.85
C LEU A 53 -15.13 13.13 -5.88
N GLY A 54 -15.36 13.60 -4.65
CA GLY A 54 -14.37 13.74 -3.58
C GLY A 54 -13.50 12.52 -3.26
N LYS A 55 -13.99 11.32 -3.61
CA LYS A 55 -13.36 10.03 -3.36
C LYS A 55 -12.78 9.38 -4.63
N PHE A 56 -12.62 10.16 -5.71
CA PHE A 56 -12.21 9.67 -7.04
C PHE A 56 -13.11 8.57 -7.59
N ASN A 57 -14.42 8.76 -7.40
CA ASN A 57 -15.45 7.89 -7.90
C ASN A 57 -16.44 8.65 -8.80
N ARG A 58 -17.11 7.92 -9.69
CA ARG A 58 -18.01 8.52 -10.70
C ARG A 58 -19.39 8.87 -10.14
N PHE A 59 -19.92 8.06 -9.23
CA PHE A 59 -21.30 8.18 -8.74
C PHE A 59 -21.39 8.51 -7.24
N LYS A 60 -22.49 9.17 -6.86
CA LYS A 60 -22.79 9.58 -5.47
C LYS A 60 -23.42 8.44 -4.65
N HIS A 61 -23.90 7.39 -5.32
CA HIS A 61 -24.55 6.21 -4.72
C HIS A 61 -23.74 4.95 -5.04
N ALA A 62 -23.82 3.97 -4.14
CA ALA A 62 -22.81 2.98 -3.78
C ALA A 62 -22.58 1.82 -4.77
N GLU A 63 -22.70 2.05 -6.07
CA GLU A 63 -22.24 1.09 -7.06
C GLU A 63 -20.82 1.49 -7.46
N GLU A 64 -19.86 0.66 -7.06
CA GLU A 64 -18.45 0.80 -7.40
C GLU A 64 -18.30 0.87 -8.92
N GLY A 65 -17.97 2.06 -9.43
CA GLY A 65 -17.93 2.30 -10.86
C GLY A 65 -16.66 1.70 -11.46
N GLU A 66 -16.77 1.10 -12.65
CA GLU A 66 -15.60 0.56 -13.37
C GLU A 66 -14.46 1.58 -13.55
N PHE A 67 -14.80 2.87 -13.58
CA PHE A 67 -13.87 3.99 -13.74
C PHE A 67 -13.37 4.60 -12.42
N ASP A 68 -13.80 4.08 -11.27
CA ASP A 68 -13.32 4.57 -9.97
C ASP A 68 -11.81 4.35 -9.86
N VAL A 69 -11.09 5.35 -9.39
CA VAL A 69 -9.63 5.28 -9.27
C VAL A 69 -9.27 4.65 -7.93
N VAL A 70 -8.61 3.51 -8.01
CA VAL A 70 -8.37 2.61 -6.87
C VAL A 70 -6.93 2.62 -6.38
N GLY A 71 -5.99 3.20 -7.13
CA GLY A 71 -4.57 3.26 -6.75
C GLY A 71 -3.70 3.99 -7.77
N LEU A 72 -2.37 3.84 -7.63
CA LEU A 72 -1.36 4.43 -8.52
C LEU A 72 -1.03 3.50 -9.70
N TRP A 73 -0.81 4.07 -10.89
CA TRP A 73 -0.44 3.33 -12.11
C TRP A 73 0.96 2.67 -12.06
N LYS A 74 1.76 2.95 -11.03
CA LYS A 74 3.05 2.28 -10.82
C LYS A 74 2.88 0.80 -10.46
N ASP A 75 1.69 0.43 -10.00
CA ASP A 75 1.29 -0.92 -9.66
C ASP A 75 0.47 -1.51 -10.81
N LYS A 76 0.99 -1.49 -12.05
CA LYS A 76 0.39 -2.35 -13.09
C LYS A 76 0.50 -3.78 -12.55
N PRO A 77 -0.62 -4.45 -12.21
CA PRO A 77 -0.52 -5.82 -11.73
C PRO A 77 0.05 -6.65 -12.87
N GLU A 78 0.94 -7.58 -12.53
CA GLU A 78 1.58 -8.40 -13.55
C GLU A 78 0.48 -9.11 -14.35
N PRO A 79 0.57 -9.16 -15.70
CA PRO A 79 -0.47 -9.79 -16.51
C PRO A 79 -0.74 -11.22 -16.02
N PHE A 80 -2.03 -11.60 -16.00
CA PHE A 80 -2.44 -12.93 -15.59
C PHE A 80 -1.67 -14.03 -16.33
N ASP A 81 -1.14 -14.98 -15.57
CA ASP A 81 -0.45 -16.17 -16.09
C ASP A 81 -1.01 -17.41 -15.39
N LEU A 82 -1.85 -18.15 -16.14
CA LEU A 82 -2.51 -19.35 -15.64
C LEU A 82 -1.52 -20.41 -15.13
N LYS A 83 -0.36 -20.56 -15.81
CA LYS A 83 0.65 -21.56 -15.42
C LYS A 83 1.30 -21.15 -14.11
N ARG A 84 1.59 -19.87 -13.90
CA ARG A 84 2.13 -19.38 -12.62
C ARG A 84 1.10 -19.50 -11.51
N ALA A 85 -0.15 -19.12 -11.77
CA ALA A 85 -1.26 -19.21 -10.82
C ALA A 85 -1.45 -20.65 -10.30
N LEU A 86 -1.55 -21.63 -11.22
CA LEU A 86 -1.69 -23.04 -10.88
C LEU A 86 -0.45 -23.67 -10.20
N ASN A 87 0.70 -23.01 -10.25
CA ASN A 87 1.90 -23.38 -9.49
C ASN A 87 1.94 -22.71 -8.09
N GLY A 88 0.82 -22.18 -7.62
CA GLY A 88 0.68 -21.60 -6.27
C GLY A 88 1.17 -20.15 -6.16
N LYS A 89 1.37 -19.45 -7.28
CA LYS A 89 1.62 -17.99 -7.23
C LYS A 89 0.29 -17.26 -6.99
N PRO A 90 0.26 -16.30 -6.04
CA PRO A 90 -0.96 -15.58 -5.73
C PRO A 90 -1.41 -14.70 -6.91
N LEU A 91 -2.69 -14.40 -6.91
CA LEU A 91 -3.40 -13.51 -7.81
C LEU A 91 -3.96 -12.33 -7.02
N ILE A 92 -4.31 -11.28 -7.74
CA ILE A 92 -5.19 -10.22 -7.26
C ILE A 92 -6.49 -10.29 -8.08
N ASP A 93 -7.63 -10.28 -7.39
CA ASP A 93 -8.92 -10.06 -8.02
C ASP A 93 -9.10 -8.55 -8.28
N LEU A 94 -9.34 -8.19 -9.53
CA LEU A 94 -9.47 -6.81 -9.98
C LEU A 94 -10.80 -6.17 -9.56
N HIS A 95 -11.80 -6.96 -9.17
CA HIS A 95 -13.11 -6.48 -8.75
C HIS A 95 -13.06 -5.93 -7.31
N ASN A 96 -12.53 -6.71 -6.37
CA ASN A 96 -12.47 -6.39 -4.94
C ASN A 96 -11.07 -6.01 -4.44
N ASN A 97 -10.03 -6.15 -5.27
CA ASN A 97 -8.63 -5.90 -4.94
C ASN A 97 -8.12 -6.78 -3.78
N GLU A 98 -8.67 -7.99 -3.64
CA GLU A 98 -8.24 -8.98 -2.67
C GLU A 98 -7.24 -9.97 -3.27
N LYS A 99 -6.35 -10.45 -2.41
CA LYS A 99 -5.37 -11.46 -2.76
C LYS A 99 -6.01 -12.84 -2.71
N CYS A 100 -5.75 -13.64 -3.74
CA CYS A 100 -6.34 -14.97 -3.87
C CYS A 100 -5.39 -15.97 -4.52
N TRP A 101 -5.77 -17.25 -4.52
CA TRP A 101 -5.05 -18.35 -5.15
C TRP A 101 -5.96 -19.18 -6.03
N LEU A 102 -5.40 -19.70 -7.12
CA LEU A 102 -6.12 -20.51 -8.10
C LEU A 102 -5.62 -21.95 -8.07
N TYR A 103 -6.55 -22.90 -7.96
CA TYR A 103 -6.25 -24.32 -7.96
C TYR A 103 -7.17 -25.09 -8.89
N LYS A 104 -6.75 -26.31 -9.26
CA LYS A 104 -7.56 -27.24 -10.04
C LYS A 104 -8.15 -28.32 -9.14
N SER A 105 -9.47 -28.44 -9.13
CA SER A 105 -10.19 -29.48 -8.42
C SER A 105 -9.76 -30.87 -8.87
N HIS A 106 -9.38 -31.72 -7.92
CA HIS A 106 -9.08 -33.13 -8.19
C HIS A 106 -10.32 -33.94 -8.59
N LYS A 107 -11.54 -33.48 -8.24
CA LYS A 107 -12.79 -34.24 -8.47
C LYS A 107 -13.32 -34.09 -9.89
N ASN A 108 -13.29 -32.87 -10.44
CA ASN A 108 -13.94 -32.54 -11.72
C ASN A 108 -13.04 -31.71 -12.65
N GLY A 109 -11.84 -31.32 -12.22
CA GLY A 109 -10.93 -30.50 -13.01
C GLY A 109 -11.31 -29.02 -13.11
N ASN A 110 -12.37 -28.58 -12.41
CA ASN A 110 -12.77 -27.18 -12.39
C ASN A 110 -11.74 -26.31 -11.66
N LEU A 111 -11.71 -25.04 -12.02
CA LEU A 111 -10.89 -24.04 -11.33
C LEU A 111 -11.61 -23.54 -10.07
N ILE A 112 -10.83 -23.41 -9.01
CA ILE A 112 -11.26 -22.97 -7.68
C ILE A 112 -10.42 -21.76 -7.30
N ILE A 113 -11.07 -20.72 -6.78
CA ILE A 113 -10.39 -19.58 -6.16
C ILE A 113 -10.56 -19.61 -4.65
N GLU A 114 -9.48 -19.32 -3.94
CA GLU A 114 -9.43 -19.15 -2.49
C GLU A 114 -8.91 -17.74 -2.16
N TYR A 115 -9.60 -16.99 -1.30
CA TYR A 115 -9.21 -15.64 -0.88
C TYR A 115 -8.45 -15.64 0.46
N GLU A 116 -7.50 -14.71 0.63
CA GLU A 116 -6.65 -14.61 1.84
C GLU A 116 -7.45 -14.27 3.11
N ASN A 117 -8.46 -13.40 3.00
CA ASN A 117 -9.32 -13.01 4.10
C ASN A 117 -10.66 -13.75 4.08
N THR A 118 -10.62 -15.06 4.30
CA THR A 118 -11.81 -15.77 4.77
C THR A 118 -11.84 -15.69 6.29
N ASP A 119 -12.36 -14.59 6.82
CA ASP A 119 -12.55 -14.41 8.26
C ASP A 119 -13.45 -15.56 8.76
N SER A 120 -12.84 -16.52 9.47
CA SER A 120 -13.35 -17.87 9.71
C SER A 120 -14.45 -17.93 10.78
N HIS A 121 -15.23 -16.85 10.94
CA HIS A 121 -16.26 -16.71 11.96
C HIS A 121 -17.69 -16.82 11.44
N LEU A 122 -17.88 -17.14 10.15
CA LEU A 122 -19.18 -17.47 9.59
C LEU A 122 -19.20 -18.95 9.18
N GLU A 123 -19.83 -19.77 10.03
CA GLU A 123 -19.93 -21.24 9.95
C GLU A 123 -20.53 -21.83 8.65
N ASN A 124 -20.78 -21.07 7.57
CA ASN A 124 -21.41 -21.63 6.35
C ASN A 124 -21.05 -20.91 5.04
N ILE A 125 -19.84 -20.33 4.88
CA ILE A 125 -19.44 -19.77 3.58
C ILE A 125 -18.54 -20.78 2.88
N GLU A 126 -19.03 -21.37 1.78
CA GLU A 126 -18.20 -22.16 0.85
C GLU A 126 -17.05 -21.26 0.35
N PRO A 127 -15.78 -21.49 0.74
CA PRO A 127 -14.67 -20.64 0.33
C PRO A 127 -14.19 -20.97 -1.10
N LEU A 128 -15.01 -21.68 -1.88
CA LEU A 128 -14.67 -22.19 -3.21
C LEU A 128 -15.71 -21.69 -4.22
N GLU A 129 -15.45 -20.56 -4.85
CA GLU A 129 -16.24 -20.21 -6.02
C GLU A 129 -15.74 -21.03 -7.22
N TYR A 130 -16.64 -21.82 -7.82
CA TYR A 130 -16.35 -22.54 -9.06
C TYR A 130 -16.39 -21.55 -10.21
N LEU A 131 -15.25 -21.32 -10.84
CA LEU A 131 -15.21 -20.54 -12.08
C LEU A 131 -15.83 -21.37 -13.22
N HIS A 132 -16.83 -20.79 -13.88
CA HIS A 132 -17.31 -21.32 -15.15
C HIS A 132 -16.21 -21.19 -16.21
N ASN A 133 -16.05 -22.22 -17.05
CA ASN A 133 -15.00 -22.27 -18.09
C ASN A 133 -15.07 -21.14 -19.14
N ASP A 134 -16.17 -20.40 -19.19
CA ASP A 134 -16.40 -19.29 -20.11
C ASP A 134 -15.91 -17.93 -19.56
N LEU A 135 -15.43 -17.87 -18.32
CA LEU A 135 -14.87 -16.65 -17.76
C LEU A 135 -13.46 -16.40 -18.33
N ASP A 136 -13.29 -15.24 -18.94
CA ASP A 136 -11.97 -14.74 -19.31
C ASP A 136 -11.24 -14.26 -18.05
N LEU A 137 -10.51 -15.17 -17.42
CA LEU A 137 -9.79 -14.95 -16.16
C LEU A 137 -8.81 -13.76 -16.24
N SER A 138 -8.32 -13.42 -17.43
CA SER A 138 -7.41 -12.30 -17.61
C SER A 138 -8.08 -10.93 -17.40
N LYS A 139 -9.41 -10.87 -17.44
CA LYS A 139 -10.20 -9.66 -17.15
C LYS A 139 -10.56 -9.52 -15.68
N CYS A 140 -10.61 -10.63 -14.96
CA CYS A 140 -11.00 -10.67 -13.55
C CYS A 140 -9.79 -10.70 -12.63
N PHE A 141 -8.67 -11.27 -13.07
CA PHE A 141 -7.50 -11.50 -12.24
C PHE A 141 -6.23 -10.96 -12.89
N SER A 142 -5.25 -10.66 -12.05
CA SER A 142 -3.87 -10.43 -12.45
C SER A 142 -2.93 -11.10 -11.47
N MET A 143 -1.66 -11.27 -11.85
CA MET A 143 -0.67 -11.85 -10.94
C MET A 143 -0.43 -10.90 -9.77
N TRP A 144 -0.52 -11.42 -8.55
CA TRP A 144 -0.20 -10.65 -7.36
C TRP A 144 1.29 -10.31 -7.39
N LYS A 145 1.55 -9.01 -7.32
CA LYS A 145 2.88 -8.49 -7.03
C LYS A 145 2.89 -8.23 -5.55
N ASP A 146 3.85 -8.81 -4.83
CA ASP A 146 4.06 -8.41 -3.45
C ASP A 146 4.16 -6.90 -3.43
N PRO A 147 3.37 -6.19 -2.58
CA PRO A 147 3.51 -4.77 -2.45
C PRO A 147 5.01 -4.58 -2.20
N GLN A 148 5.69 -3.95 -3.17
CA GLN A 148 7.02 -3.51 -2.87
C GLN A 148 6.79 -2.66 -1.65
N LEU A 149 7.41 -3.03 -0.53
CA LEU A 149 7.52 -2.09 0.57
C LEU A 149 7.97 -0.84 -0.16
N LYS A 150 7.09 0.18 -0.23
CA LYS A 150 7.54 1.54 -0.39
C LYS A 150 8.36 1.69 0.86
N SER A 151 9.60 1.27 0.75
CA SER A 151 10.64 1.69 1.61
C SER A 151 10.58 3.17 1.31
N ASN A 152 9.83 3.91 2.12
CA ASN A 152 10.16 5.27 2.46
C ASN A 152 11.52 5.19 3.14
N THR A 153 12.51 4.68 2.40
CA THR A 153 13.91 4.85 2.68
C THR A 153 14.15 6.26 2.18
N ILE A 154 13.58 7.23 2.92
CA ILE A 154 14.47 8.25 3.45
C ILE A 154 15.56 7.39 4.09
N THR A 155 16.72 7.28 3.44
CA THR A 155 17.90 6.72 4.08
C THR A 155 18.27 7.76 5.13
N LEU A 156 17.46 7.82 6.18
CA LEU A 156 17.69 8.59 7.36
C LEU A 156 18.84 7.81 7.97
N THR A 157 20.06 8.26 7.67
CA THR A 157 21.28 7.81 8.34
C THR A 157 21.16 8.28 9.78
N LEU A 158 20.31 7.57 10.53
CA LEU A 158 20.08 7.82 11.92
C LEU A 158 21.34 7.41 12.67
N PRO A 159 21.84 8.27 13.56
CA PRO A 159 23.03 7.97 14.32
C PRO A 159 22.81 6.75 15.22
N CYS A 160 23.80 5.87 15.29
CA CYS A 160 23.72 4.70 16.15
C CYS A 160 23.76 5.12 17.63
N PRO A 161 22.94 4.48 18.49
CA PRO A 161 23.08 4.62 19.93
C PRO A 161 24.49 4.23 20.41
N LEU A 162 24.93 4.86 21.49
CA LEU A 162 26.18 4.55 22.17
C LEU A 162 26.19 3.11 22.66
N ARG A 163 27.33 2.44 22.46
CA ARG A 163 27.56 1.07 22.95
C ARG A 163 28.13 1.01 24.36
N GLU A 164 28.78 2.10 24.78
CA GLU A 164 29.41 2.23 26.08
C GLU A 164 29.07 3.60 26.70
N PRO A 165 28.92 3.69 28.03
CA PRO A 165 28.64 4.96 28.69
C PRO A 165 29.81 5.94 28.55
N ARG A 166 29.49 7.22 28.42
CA ARG A 166 30.46 8.31 28.40
C ARG A 166 29.92 9.54 29.12
N ASP A 167 30.75 10.56 29.24
CA ASP A 167 30.29 11.86 29.72
C ASP A 167 29.49 12.55 28.59
N GLU A 168 28.54 13.43 28.94
CA GLU A 168 27.70 14.16 27.96
C GLU A 168 26.86 13.24 27.05
N MET A 169 25.92 12.50 27.65
CA MET A 169 24.99 11.62 26.93
C MET A 169 23.58 12.20 26.88
N TRP A 170 22.85 11.86 25.83
CA TRP A 170 21.44 12.23 25.62
C TRP A 170 20.58 10.98 25.46
N PHE A 171 19.31 10.99 25.85
CA PHE A 171 18.41 9.85 25.66
C PHE A 171 17.01 10.32 25.25
N LEU A 172 16.27 9.44 24.59
CA LEU A 172 14.90 9.73 24.13
C LEU A 172 13.88 9.54 25.26
N THR A 173 12.88 10.41 25.26
CA THR A 173 11.63 10.31 26.01
C THR A 173 10.48 10.06 25.03
N PHE A 174 9.23 10.05 25.52
CA PHE A 174 8.07 9.69 24.71
C PHE A 174 7.86 10.60 23.49
N ASP A 175 8.12 11.91 23.62
CA ASP A 175 7.93 12.88 22.53
C ASP A 175 9.12 13.85 22.32
N ASP A 176 10.21 13.68 23.08
CA ASP A 176 11.36 14.59 23.09
C ASP A 176 12.66 13.88 23.53
N TYR A 177 13.79 14.57 23.63
CA TYR A 177 15.04 14.05 24.20
C TYR A 177 15.49 14.85 25.43
N MET A 178 16.32 14.22 26.26
CA MET A 178 16.87 14.85 27.46
C MET A 178 18.35 14.52 27.63
N LYS A 179 19.09 15.48 28.19
CA LYS A 179 20.47 15.25 28.65
C LYS A 179 20.46 14.32 29.86
N SER A 180 21.32 13.32 29.85
CA SER A 180 21.52 12.41 30.97
C SER A 180 22.15 13.14 32.15
N ALA A 181 21.55 13.00 33.33
CA ALA A 181 22.18 13.41 34.58
C ALA A 181 23.35 12.48 34.98
N TYR A 182 23.45 11.31 34.34
CA TYR A 182 24.54 10.36 34.54
C TYR A 182 25.59 10.50 33.43
N GLY A 183 26.86 10.46 33.82
CA GLY A 183 28.02 10.37 32.91
C GLY A 183 28.52 8.93 32.74
N LYS A 184 29.82 8.77 32.45
CA LYS A 184 30.46 7.47 32.18
C LYS A 184 30.36 6.42 33.29
N ASN A 185 30.07 6.84 34.52
CA ASN A 185 29.99 5.98 35.71
C ASN A 185 28.58 5.41 35.97
N ILE A 186 27.63 5.58 35.04
CA ILE A 186 26.30 4.98 35.16
C ILE A 186 26.41 3.44 35.31
N PRO A 187 25.62 2.81 36.21
CA PRO A 187 25.54 1.36 36.25
C PRO A 187 25.13 0.79 34.89
N LEU A 188 25.82 -0.24 34.42
CA LEU A 188 25.61 -0.80 33.08
C LEU A 188 24.16 -1.26 32.86
N ASP A 189 23.51 -1.77 33.91
CA ASP A 189 22.10 -2.17 33.87
C ASP A 189 21.16 -0.98 33.63
N ASN A 190 21.48 0.20 34.19
CA ASN A 190 20.73 1.43 33.96
C ASN A 190 21.03 2.01 32.56
N PHE A 191 22.25 1.86 32.07
CA PHE A 191 22.62 2.26 30.71
C PHE A 191 21.85 1.47 29.66
N LYS A 192 21.75 0.15 29.81
CA LYS A 192 21.05 -0.75 28.87
C LYS A 192 19.53 -0.56 28.81
N ARG A 193 18.92 0.13 29.77
CA ARG A 193 17.47 0.39 29.80
C ARG A 193 17.02 1.48 28.82
N LYS A 194 17.94 2.27 28.28
CA LYS A 194 17.62 3.37 27.36
C LYS A 194 18.60 3.40 26.19
N HIS A 195 18.19 4.03 25.10
CA HIS A 195 19.09 4.33 23.99
C HIS A 195 19.74 5.69 24.23
N TYR A 196 21.04 5.69 24.51
CA TYR A 196 21.83 6.90 24.72
C TYR A 196 22.55 7.32 23.44
N PHE A 197 22.70 8.62 23.24
CA PHE A 197 23.31 9.25 22.09
C PHE A 197 24.44 10.17 22.52
N GLY A 198 25.39 10.36 21.60
CA GLY A 198 26.62 11.10 21.85
C GLY A 198 26.47 12.61 21.75
N SER A 199 25.41 13.10 21.12
CA SER A 199 25.13 14.52 20.94
C SER A 199 23.62 14.78 20.96
N GLU A 200 23.26 16.04 21.20
CA GLU A 200 21.88 16.52 21.13
C GLU A 200 21.31 16.38 19.70
N ALA A 201 22.12 16.72 18.70
CA ALA A 201 21.75 16.60 17.29
C ALA A 201 21.40 15.15 16.90
N ASP A 202 22.12 14.18 17.47
CA ASP A 202 21.84 12.76 17.22
C ASP A 202 20.49 12.35 17.80
N ALA A 203 20.16 12.80 19.02
CA ALA A 203 18.88 12.52 19.65
C ALA A 203 17.72 13.24 18.94
N GLN A 204 17.93 14.47 18.48
CA GLN A 204 16.97 15.25 17.68
C GLN A 204 16.65 14.55 16.36
N ALA A 205 17.65 14.02 15.66
CA ALA A 205 17.44 13.30 14.40
C ALA A 205 16.48 12.11 14.57
N TRP A 206 16.54 11.42 15.71
CA TRP A 206 15.61 10.35 16.07
C TRP A 206 14.19 10.86 16.37
N ILE A 207 14.04 11.99 17.09
CA ILE A 207 12.72 12.59 17.34
C ILE A 207 12.07 13.07 16.04
N ASP A 208 12.83 13.67 15.14
CA ASP A 208 12.32 14.14 13.85
C ASP A 208 11.90 12.96 12.97
N ALA A 209 12.67 11.87 12.98
CA ALA A 209 12.29 10.64 12.30
C ALA A 209 10.98 10.04 12.85
N LEU A 210 10.85 9.97 14.18
CA LEU A 210 9.64 9.44 14.84
C LEU A 210 8.40 10.32 14.62
N LYS A 211 8.56 11.64 14.52
CA LYS A 211 7.46 12.57 14.22
C LYS A 211 7.04 12.49 12.76
N ASN A 212 7.98 12.32 11.84
CA ASN A 212 7.69 12.16 10.42
C ASN A 212 7.07 10.80 10.08
N SER A 213 7.31 9.75 10.86
CA SER A 213 6.67 8.43 10.66
C SER A 213 5.23 8.34 11.18
N ARG A 214 4.73 9.35 11.91
CA ARG A 214 3.36 9.43 12.44
C ARG A 214 2.41 10.27 11.56
N ARG A 215 2.88 10.79 10.44
CA ARG A 215 2.10 11.55 9.44
C ARG A 215 1.80 10.68 8.23
#